data_AF-A0A5C5WCT2-F1
#
_entry.id   AF-A0A5C5WCT2-F1
#
_cell.length_a   1.000
_cell.length_b   1.000
_cell.length_c   1.000
_cell.angle_alpha   90.00
_cell.angle_beta   90.00
_cell.angle_gamma   90.00
#
_symmetry.space_group_name_H-M   'P 1'
#
loop_
_entity.id
_entity.type
_entity.pdbx_description
1 polymer ?
#
loop_
_entity_poly.entity_id
_entity_poly.type
_entity_poly.pdbx_seq_one_letter_code
_entity_poly.pdbx_strand_id
1 'polypeptide(L)'
;MNAKPFSIASIVEALFRHKWLVLILPTVIIGMGIAVALFAARSYRSEAKLFLQVGRESVGIDPTAQTGQQMISLQQQGRDAEVVSAIDLITSRGVRSEVVERLGADLILDGLMPSEEEVEKPAPNPIVAAVSGVLGNVMSTLKSIDPISDEEEALIELGENLVLDSERDSSIITVSYSSKSPAAAKHILQTLLDCYQDEHLRVHRNSGSRAFFQEQEQLLRAQLDESLERLRRAKTDLGVASIDTRRTNLENQLQSIQMSTYQAQAERAQAAASLADAQRQLGVVPERLVSSTKEIPNQGADLLRDQLYGLQVRQADLKARYNESHPLVLAIAEQVASAEKVASAESDVREETVSDINPIHRELNLSAKQRENALAGLNARLEALRDQEAAIVKDLEKLNADEVLLAQLERDKTLMSNKYFQYAENLEQARIDEALEDNRVSSVSIAQKPTFTEKPASPSKLLVALGSLAMAFGLTAASILGLEQLDDRVRQARVVSEETGLPVLTTIPQSAVHGRVLTS
;
A
#
# COMPACT_ATOMS: atom_id res chain seq x y z
N MET A 1 75.55 -12.59 -17.55
CA MET A 1 74.80 -13.74 -18.11
C MET A 1 74.38 -13.35 -19.51
N ASN A 2 75.24 -13.59 -20.51
CA ASN A 2 74.95 -13.27 -21.90
C ASN A 2 74.28 -14.50 -22.51
N ALA A 3 73.02 -14.36 -22.95
CA ALA A 3 72.36 -15.38 -23.74
C ALA A 3 73.17 -15.57 -25.04
N LYS A 4 73.70 -16.79 -25.25
CA LYS A 4 74.39 -17.16 -26.49
C LYS A 4 73.45 -16.88 -27.68
N PRO A 5 73.93 -16.26 -28.78
CA PRO A 5 73.08 -16.05 -29.94
C PRO A 5 72.70 -17.41 -30.53
N PHE A 6 71.41 -17.74 -30.52
CA PHE A 6 70.86 -18.94 -31.15
C PHE A 6 71.10 -18.84 -32.67
N SER A 7 72.16 -19.47 -33.15
CA SER A 7 72.41 -19.62 -34.58
C SER A 7 71.58 -20.79 -35.12
N ILE A 8 70.99 -20.65 -36.31
CA ILE A 8 70.21 -21.72 -36.95
C ILE A 8 71.04 -23.02 -37.06
N ALA A 9 72.36 -22.88 -37.22
CA ALA A 9 73.28 -24.01 -37.26
C ALA A 9 73.34 -24.81 -35.94
N SER A 10 73.23 -24.17 -34.77
CA SER A 10 73.28 -24.88 -33.48
C SER A 10 72.01 -25.66 -33.19
N ILE A 11 70.85 -25.16 -33.66
CA ILE A 11 69.56 -25.87 -33.54
C ILE A 11 69.58 -27.15 -34.39
N VAL A 12 70.09 -27.06 -35.62
CA VAL A 12 70.23 -28.22 -36.51
C VAL A 12 71.20 -29.25 -35.90
N GLU A 13 72.31 -28.81 -35.30
CA GLU A 13 73.26 -29.72 -34.64
C GLU A 13 72.63 -30.43 -33.42
N ALA A 14 71.88 -29.70 -32.58
CA ALA A 14 71.15 -30.26 -31.43
C ALA A 14 70.10 -31.31 -31.86
N LEU A 15 69.38 -31.04 -32.95
CA LEU A 15 68.43 -31.99 -33.54
C LEU A 15 69.10 -33.29 -33.99
N PHE A 16 70.26 -33.22 -34.67
CA PHE A 16 70.99 -34.41 -35.10
C PHE A 16 71.62 -35.18 -33.93
N ARG A 17 72.05 -34.49 -32.88
CA ARG A 17 72.63 -35.09 -31.66
C ARG A 17 71.58 -35.91 -30.91
N HIS A 18 70.39 -35.35 -30.75
CA HIS A 18 69.25 -35.98 -30.09
C HIS A 18 68.28 -36.65 -31.07
N LYS A 19 68.77 -37.12 -32.23
CA LYS A 19 67.95 -37.73 -33.31
C LYS A 19 66.99 -38.83 -32.83
N TRP A 20 67.38 -39.61 -31.84
CA TRP A 20 66.52 -40.64 -31.25
C TRP A 20 65.40 -40.05 -30.40
N LEU A 21 65.66 -38.98 -29.65
CA LEU A 21 64.65 -38.29 -28.86
C LEU A 21 63.66 -37.55 -29.77
N VAL A 22 64.17 -36.91 -30.83
CA VAL A 22 63.38 -36.23 -31.87
C VAL A 22 62.46 -37.21 -32.62
N LEU A 23 62.84 -38.49 -32.74
CA LEU A 23 62.01 -39.50 -33.40
C LEU A 23 61.07 -40.22 -32.44
N ILE A 24 61.56 -40.66 -31.28
CA ILE A 24 60.80 -41.52 -30.34
C ILE A 24 59.75 -40.71 -29.57
N LEU A 25 60.10 -39.54 -29.05
CA LEU A 25 59.20 -38.79 -28.18
C LEU A 25 57.91 -38.31 -28.88
N PRO A 26 57.96 -37.69 -30.07
CA PRO A 26 56.74 -37.28 -30.75
C PRO A 26 55.95 -38.47 -31.30
N THR A 27 56.60 -39.57 -31.70
CA THR A 27 55.88 -40.77 -32.16
C THR A 27 55.11 -41.43 -31.02
N VAL A 28 55.66 -41.47 -29.80
CA VAL A 28 54.95 -41.96 -28.61
C VAL A 28 53.76 -41.06 -28.26
N ILE A 29 53.93 -39.73 -28.28
CA ILE A 29 52.84 -38.78 -27.95
C ILE A 29 51.71 -38.84 -28.99
N ILE A 30 52.04 -38.89 -30.28
CA ILE A 30 51.05 -39.03 -31.37
C ILE A 30 50.38 -40.41 -31.28
N GLY A 31 51.14 -41.47 -31.03
CA GLY A 31 50.59 -42.81 -30.80
C GLY A 31 49.60 -42.85 -29.64
N MET A 32 49.91 -42.18 -28.53
CA MET A 32 49.01 -42.03 -27.38
C MET A 32 47.77 -41.21 -27.75
N GLY A 33 47.91 -40.12 -28.50
CA GLY A 33 46.78 -39.32 -28.98
C GLY A 33 45.83 -40.10 -29.88
N ILE A 34 46.37 -40.93 -30.79
CA ILE A 34 45.59 -41.84 -31.64
C ILE A 34 44.88 -42.90 -30.79
N ALA A 35 45.57 -43.47 -29.80
CA ALA A 35 44.97 -44.43 -28.88
C ALA A 35 43.79 -43.80 -28.12
N VAL A 36 43.93 -42.58 -27.60
CA VAL A 36 42.84 -41.85 -26.96
C VAL A 36 41.70 -41.59 -27.95
N ALA A 37 41.97 -41.17 -29.18
CA ALA A 37 40.93 -40.88 -30.16
C ALA A 37 40.12 -42.12 -30.63
N LEU A 38 40.72 -43.31 -30.57
CA LEU A 38 40.10 -44.56 -30.99
C LEU A 38 39.43 -45.32 -29.83
N PHE A 39 40.01 -45.28 -28.63
CA PHE A 39 39.61 -46.11 -27.50
C PHE A 39 38.97 -45.35 -26.34
N ALA A 40 39.00 -44.01 -26.31
CA ALA A 40 38.27 -43.27 -25.30
C ALA A 40 36.76 -43.50 -25.44
N ALA A 41 36.09 -43.60 -24.29
CA ALA A 41 34.64 -43.72 -24.21
C ALA A 41 33.99 -42.54 -24.96
N ARG A 42 33.04 -42.88 -25.84
CA ARG A 42 32.26 -41.87 -26.57
C ARG A 42 31.14 -41.39 -25.67
N SER A 43 30.97 -40.07 -25.60
CA SER A 43 29.80 -39.46 -24.97
C SER A 43 28.85 -38.93 -26.05
N TYR A 44 27.56 -39.04 -25.80
CA TYR A 44 26.48 -38.54 -26.66
C TYR A 44 25.69 -37.52 -25.86
N ARG A 45 25.41 -36.36 -26.45
CA ARG A 45 24.71 -35.25 -25.80
C ARG A 45 23.27 -35.16 -26.33
N SER A 46 22.30 -35.13 -25.42
CA SER A 46 20.92 -34.75 -25.68
C SER A 46 20.68 -33.34 -25.17
N GLU A 47 19.94 -32.52 -25.91
CA GLU A 47 19.60 -31.13 -25.58
C GLU A 47 18.09 -30.94 -25.60
N ALA A 48 17.57 -30.18 -24.63
CA ALA A 48 16.19 -29.74 -24.54
C ALA A 48 16.13 -28.26 -24.17
N LYS A 49 15.03 -27.59 -24.53
CA LYS A 49 14.81 -26.17 -24.19
C LYS A 49 13.51 -26.00 -23.44
N LEU A 50 13.61 -25.42 -22.26
CA LEU A 50 12.48 -25.04 -21.41
C LEU A 50 12.22 -23.55 -21.56
N PHE A 51 10.95 -23.18 -21.68
CA PHE A 51 10.50 -21.80 -21.70
C PHE A 51 9.76 -21.48 -20.40
N LEU A 52 10.25 -20.49 -19.66
CA LEU A 52 9.65 -19.96 -18.44
C LEU A 52 8.71 -18.80 -18.78
N GLN A 53 7.42 -18.95 -18.45
CA GLN A 53 6.45 -17.85 -18.51
C GLN A 53 6.57 -16.97 -17.26
N VAL A 54 7.21 -15.82 -17.42
CA VAL A 54 7.47 -14.86 -16.34
C VAL A 54 6.19 -14.18 -15.87
N GLY A 55 5.99 -14.08 -14.56
CA GLY A 55 5.00 -13.19 -13.94
C GLY A 55 3.67 -13.81 -13.51
N ARG A 56 3.52 -15.15 -13.56
CA ARG A 56 2.33 -15.82 -13.00
C ARG A 56 2.55 -16.32 -11.57
N GLU A 57 3.73 -16.86 -11.28
CA GLU A 57 4.10 -17.47 -10.01
C GLU A 57 4.52 -16.47 -8.92
N SER A 58 4.95 -15.27 -9.28
CA SER A 58 5.19 -14.15 -8.36
C SER A 58 3.90 -13.46 -7.86
N VAL A 59 2.73 -13.87 -8.36
CA VAL A 59 1.39 -13.40 -7.95
C VAL A 59 0.67 -14.45 -7.09
N GLY A 60 1.34 -15.55 -6.71
CA GLY A 60 0.77 -16.55 -5.82
C GLY A 60 0.21 -15.89 -4.56
N ILE A 61 -1.10 -16.05 -4.34
CA ILE A 61 -1.78 -15.48 -3.18
C ILE A 61 -1.40 -16.31 -1.96
N ASP A 62 -0.27 -16.00 -1.34
CA ASP A 62 0.05 -16.54 -0.03
C ASP A 62 -0.87 -15.86 1.01
N PRO A 63 -1.77 -16.61 1.69
CA PRO A 63 -2.65 -16.06 2.71
C PRO A 63 -1.89 -15.44 3.88
N THR A 64 -0.60 -15.78 4.06
CA THR A 64 0.27 -15.17 5.08
C THR A 64 1.00 -13.91 4.59
N ALA A 65 1.23 -13.75 3.29
CA ALA A 65 2.00 -12.62 2.74
C ALA A 65 1.14 -11.37 2.44
N GLN A 66 -0.17 -11.52 2.18
CA GLN A 66 -1.02 -10.38 1.77
C GLN A 66 -1.48 -9.45 2.90
N THR A 67 -1.07 -9.66 4.16
CA THR A 67 -1.51 -8.81 5.29
C THR A 67 -0.87 -7.41 5.29
N GLY A 68 0.02 -7.08 4.35
CA GLY A 68 0.64 -5.76 4.22
C GLY A 68 0.70 -5.30 2.76
N GLN A 69 -0.01 -4.21 2.45
CA GLN A 69 0.12 -3.51 1.18
C GLN A 69 1.58 -3.14 0.89
N GLN A 70 2.20 -3.85 -0.05
CA GLN A 70 3.21 -3.30 -0.95
C GLN A 70 3.43 -4.27 -2.11
N MET A 71 2.58 -4.12 -3.14
CA MET A 71 2.91 -4.58 -4.50
C MET A 71 4.02 -3.68 -5.05
N ILE A 72 5.23 -3.80 -4.49
CA ILE A 72 6.42 -3.20 -5.10
C ILE A 72 6.63 -3.98 -6.40
N SER A 73 6.85 -3.24 -7.49
CA SER A 73 7.17 -3.77 -8.81
C SER A 73 8.44 -4.65 -8.78
N LEU A 74 8.30 -5.92 -8.37
CA LEU A 74 9.33 -6.96 -8.41
C LEU A 74 9.53 -7.51 -9.84
N GLN A 75 8.82 -6.98 -10.82
CA GLN A 75 8.67 -7.59 -12.14
C GLN A 75 9.97 -7.69 -12.97
N GLN A 76 11.00 -6.87 -12.71
CA GLN A 76 12.30 -6.97 -13.39
C GLN A 76 13.37 -7.74 -12.61
N GLN A 77 13.41 -7.64 -11.27
CA GLN A 77 14.34 -8.44 -10.45
C GLN A 77 13.88 -9.88 -10.26
N GLY A 78 12.58 -10.15 -10.41
CA GLY A 78 12.02 -11.50 -10.31
C GLY A 78 12.45 -12.43 -11.44
N ARG A 79 12.70 -11.92 -12.65
CA ARG A 79 12.94 -12.79 -13.82
C ARG A 79 14.24 -13.59 -13.73
N ASP A 80 15.35 -12.92 -13.41
CA ASP A 80 16.64 -13.59 -13.25
C ASP A 80 16.61 -14.53 -12.02
N ALA A 81 15.89 -14.13 -10.97
CA ALA A 81 15.70 -14.94 -9.78
C ALA A 81 14.84 -16.20 -10.03
N GLU A 82 13.79 -16.10 -10.85
CA GLU A 82 12.93 -17.23 -11.28
C GLU A 82 13.74 -18.22 -12.12
N VAL A 83 14.56 -17.75 -13.06
CA VAL A 83 15.44 -18.61 -13.87
C VAL A 83 16.49 -19.32 -13.02
N VAL A 84 17.15 -18.61 -12.10
CA VAL A 84 18.12 -19.22 -11.18
C VAL A 84 17.44 -20.23 -10.26
N SER A 85 16.27 -19.91 -9.72
CA SER A 85 15.50 -20.82 -8.87
C SER A 85 15.07 -22.08 -9.64
N ALA A 86 14.68 -21.94 -10.90
CA ALA A 86 14.38 -23.08 -11.77
C ALA A 86 15.62 -23.96 -12.02
N ILE A 87 16.79 -23.37 -12.28
CA ILE A 87 18.06 -24.10 -12.42
C ILE A 87 18.40 -24.86 -11.13
N ASP A 88 18.29 -24.21 -9.98
CA ASP A 88 18.55 -24.82 -8.67
C ASP A 88 17.57 -25.97 -8.38
N LEU A 89 16.29 -25.81 -8.76
CA LEU A 89 15.29 -26.87 -8.59
C LEU A 89 15.56 -28.06 -9.51
N ILE A 90 15.91 -27.85 -10.79
CA ILE A 90 16.28 -28.92 -11.73
C ILE A 90 17.52 -29.69 -11.25
N THR A 91 18.52 -29.00 -10.69
CA THR A 91 19.77 -29.61 -10.19
C THR A 91 19.65 -30.18 -8.78
N SER A 92 18.53 -29.94 -8.10
CA SER A 92 18.29 -30.38 -6.74
C SER A 92 18.47 -31.89 -6.60
N ARG A 93 18.95 -32.33 -5.43
CA ARG A 93 19.09 -33.77 -5.14
C ARG A 93 17.74 -34.49 -5.18
N GLY A 94 16.65 -33.82 -4.82
CA GLY A 94 15.30 -34.38 -4.85
C GLY A 94 14.90 -34.83 -6.26
N VAL A 95 14.99 -33.93 -7.24
CA VAL A 95 14.68 -34.24 -8.64
C VAL A 95 15.60 -35.34 -9.18
N ARG A 96 16.91 -35.26 -8.91
CA ARG A 96 17.88 -36.27 -9.34
C ARG A 96 17.61 -37.65 -8.73
N SER A 97 17.26 -37.70 -7.45
CA SER A 97 16.93 -38.96 -6.76
C SER A 97 15.71 -39.61 -7.36
N GLU A 98 14.68 -38.83 -7.67
CA GLU A 98 13.47 -39.35 -8.29
C GLU A 98 13.72 -39.85 -9.73
N VAL A 99 14.64 -39.22 -10.46
CA VAL A 99 15.10 -39.74 -11.77
C VAL A 99 15.83 -41.07 -11.62
N VAL A 100 16.75 -41.19 -10.66
CA VAL A 100 17.46 -42.46 -10.37
C VAL A 100 16.47 -43.55 -9.95
N GLU A 101 15.47 -43.22 -9.15
CA GLU A 101 14.42 -44.16 -8.73
C GLU A 101 13.56 -44.63 -9.91
N ARG A 102 13.17 -43.72 -10.82
CA ARG A 102 12.35 -44.05 -12.01
C ARG A 102 13.12 -44.83 -13.08
N LEU A 103 14.42 -44.61 -13.22
CA LEU A 103 15.24 -45.17 -14.31
C LEU A 103 16.17 -46.32 -13.89
N GLY A 104 16.50 -46.41 -12.60
CA GLY A 104 17.52 -47.30 -12.06
C GLY A 104 18.94 -46.75 -12.23
N ALA A 105 19.83 -47.12 -11.30
CA ALA A 105 21.24 -46.75 -11.32
C ALA A 105 21.96 -47.29 -12.57
N ASP A 106 21.62 -48.50 -13.00
CA ASP A 106 22.25 -49.19 -14.14
C ASP A 106 22.12 -48.41 -15.45
N LEU A 107 20.94 -47.83 -15.73
CA LEU A 107 20.73 -47.06 -16.97
C LEU A 107 21.61 -45.81 -16.99
N ILE A 108 21.77 -45.15 -15.84
CA ILE A 108 22.52 -43.90 -15.72
C ILE A 108 24.02 -44.17 -15.82
N LEU A 109 24.50 -45.19 -15.10
CA LEU A 109 25.91 -45.57 -15.07
C LEU A 109 26.36 -46.24 -16.35
N ASP A 110 25.60 -47.20 -16.90
CA ASP A 110 26.03 -47.99 -18.06
C ASP A 110 25.49 -47.48 -19.40
N GLY A 111 24.44 -46.66 -19.39
CA GLY A 111 23.84 -46.10 -20.61
C GLY A 111 23.11 -47.14 -21.46
N LEU A 112 22.73 -48.28 -20.87
CA LEU A 112 22.09 -49.42 -21.55
C LEU A 112 20.58 -49.40 -21.33
N MET A 113 19.80 -49.23 -22.40
CA MET A 113 18.35 -49.28 -22.30
C MET A 113 17.86 -50.71 -22.05
N PRO A 114 16.93 -50.96 -21.11
CA PRO A 114 16.47 -52.30 -20.75
C PRO A 114 15.61 -53.03 -21.82
N SER A 115 15.61 -52.56 -23.08
CA SER A 115 14.79 -53.15 -24.16
C SER A 115 15.53 -53.36 -25.50
N GLU A 116 16.84 -53.11 -25.58
CA GLU A 116 17.61 -53.56 -26.73
C GLU A 116 18.16 -54.96 -26.45
N GLU A 117 17.57 -55.95 -27.12
CA GLU A 117 18.02 -57.33 -27.23
C GLU A 117 19.55 -57.42 -27.25
N GLU A 118 20.12 -58.26 -26.39
CA GLU A 118 21.46 -58.86 -26.46
C GLU A 118 22.38 -58.31 -27.57
N VAL A 119 22.82 -57.06 -27.45
CA VAL A 119 23.91 -56.56 -28.28
C VAL A 119 25.18 -57.12 -27.67
N GLU A 120 25.65 -58.20 -28.28
CA GLU A 120 26.92 -58.87 -28.06
C GLU A 120 28.00 -57.84 -27.70
N LYS A 121 28.43 -57.88 -26.42
CA LYS A 121 29.52 -57.04 -25.90
C LYS A 121 30.69 -57.17 -26.87
N PRO A 122 31.18 -56.09 -27.53
CA PRO A 122 32.39 -56.22 -28.34
C PRO A 122 33.50 -56.71 -27.41
N ALA A 123 34.07 -57.87 -27.76
CA ALA A 123 35.08 -58.53 -26.94
C ALA A 123 36.14 -57.51 -26.50
N PRO A 124 36.50 -57.45 -25.19
CA PRO A 124 37.51 -56.51 -24.73
C PRO A 124 38.81 -56.82 -25.47
N ASN A 125 39.29 -55.86 -26.27
CA ASN A 125 40.56 -55.98 -26.95
C ASN A 125 41.65 -56.29 -25.89
N PRO A 126 42.55 -57.26 -26.13
CA PRO A 126 43.51 -57.74 -25.11
C PRO A 126 44.43 -56.61 -24.57
N ILE A 127 44.62 -55.55 -25.35
CA ILE A 127 45.38 -54.36 -24.96
C ILE A 127 44.56 -53.46 -24.00
N VAL A 128 43.25 -53.32 -24.21
CA VAL A 128 42.34 -52.57 -23.31
C VAL A 128 42.18 -53.31 -22.00
N ALA A 129 42.11 -54.66 -22.02
CA ALA A 129 42.10 -55.49 -20.82
C ALA A 129 43.41 -55.40 -20.01
N ALA A 130 44.57 -55.33 -20.67
CA ALA A 130 45.86 -55.18 -20.00
C ALA A 130 46.05 -53.79 -19.36
N VAL A 131 45.63 -52.72 -20.04
CA VAL A 131 45.74 -51.34 -19.53
C VAL A 131 44.68 -51.06 -18.46
N SER A 132 43.45 -51.56 -18.63
CA SER A 132 42.41 -51.50 -17.59
C SER A 132 42.70 -52.39 -16.39
N GLY A 133 43.49 -53.46 -16.52
CA GLY A 133 43.96 -54.25 -15.38
C GLY A 133 44.95 -53.49 -14.48
N VAL A 134 45.80 -52.64 -15.06
CA VAL A 134 46.76 -51.82 -14.30
C VAL A 134 46.12 -50.54 -13.77
N LEU A 135 45.34 -49.81 -14.59
CA LEU A 135 44.59 -48.63 -14.14
C LEU A 135 43.43 -48.99 -13.21
N GLY A 136 42.73 -50.09 -13.47
CA GLY A 136 41.60 -50.57 -12.67
C GLY A 136 42.03 -51.07 -11.30
N ASN A 137 43.24 -51.62 -11.15
CA ASN A 137 43.81 -51.93 -9.83
C ASN A 137 44.13 -50.65 -9.04
N VAL A 138 44.61 -49.58 -9.68
CA VAL A 138 44.85 -48.28 -9.02
C VAL A 138 43.53 -47.57 -8.69
N MET A 139 42.57 -47.54 -9.62
CA MET A 139 41.25 -46.94 -9.41
C MET A 139 40.43 -47.70 -8.35
N SER A 140 40.46 -49.04 -8.35
CA SER A 140 39.74 -49.82 -7.33
C SER A 140 40.37 -49.68 -5.94
N THR A 141 41.70 -49.54 -5.83
CA THR A 141 42.35 -49.20 -4.55
C THR A 141 42.04 -47.79 -4.06
N LEU A 142 41.73 -46.84 -4.96
CA LEU A 142 41.22 -45.52 -4.56
C LEU A 142 39.72 -45.56 -4.23
N LYS A 143 38.92 -46.32 -5.00
CA LYS A 143 37.45 -46.46 -4.82
C LYS A 143 37.11 -47.25 -3.56
N SER A 144 38.00 -48.09 -3.04
CA SER A 144 37.83 -48.81 -1.77
C SER A 144 38.06 -47.97 -0.50
N ILE A 145 38.45 -46.70 -0.64
CA ILE A 145 38.69 -45.80 0.50
C ILE A 145 37.35 -45.25 1.04
N ASP A 146 36.31 -45.19 0.21
CA ASP A 146 34.94 -44.80 0.59
C ASP A 146 33.90 -45.52 -0.30
N PRO A 147 33.25 -46.62 0.15
CA PRO A 147 32.30 -47.37 -0.67
C PRO A 147 30.97 -46.62 -0.77
N ILE A 148 30.68 -46.09 -1.96
CA ILE A 148 29.43 -45.40 -2.31
C ILE A 148 28.44 -46.42 -2.89
N SER A 149 27.14 -46.29 -2.56
CA SER A 149 26.07 -47.11 -3.16
C SER A 149 25.93 -46.82 -4.66
N ASP A 150 25.55 -47.81 -5.47
CA ASP A 150 25.32 -47.64 -6.91
C ASP A 150 24.31 -46.50 -7.19
N GLU A 151 23.31 -46.33 -6.32
CA GLU A 151 22.35 -45.21 -6.39
C GLU A 151 23.00 -43.84 -6.17
N GLU A 152 23.92 -43.74 -5.23
CA GLU A 152 24.62 -42.50 -4.91
C GLU A 152 25.69 -42.19 -5.98
N GLU A 153 26.31 -43.22 -6.57
CA GLU A 153 27.17 -43.06 -7.75
C GLU A 153 26.37 -42.55 -8.95
N ALA A 154 25.16 -43.09 -9.19
CA ALA A 154 24.27 -42.61 -10.24
C ALA A 154 23.82 -41.16 -10.03
N LEU A 155 23.59 -40.73 -8.77
CA LEU A 155 23.27 -39.34 -8.44
C LEU A 155 24.40 -38.36 -8.75
N ILE A 156 25.64 -38.78 -8.47
CA ILE A 156 26.86 -38.00 -8.77
C ILE A 156 27.04 -37.92 -10.29
N GLU A 157 27.01 -39.07 -10.99
CA GLU A 157 27.15 -39.15 -12.45
C GLU A 157 26.07 -38.32 -13.19
N LEU A 158 24.82 -38.36 -12.69
CA LEU A 158 23.73 -37.56 -13.23
C LEU A 158 23.99 -36.06 -13.05
N GLY A 159 24.60 -35.65 -11.94
CA GLY A 159 24.98 -34.26 -11.67
C GLY A 159 26.15 -33.78 -12.53
N GLU A 160 27.19 -34.59 -12.68
CA GLU A 160 28.39 -34.22 -13.44
C GLU A 160 28.12 -34.09 -14.95
N ASN A 161 27.23 -34.93 -15.49
CA ASN A 161 26.90 -34.95 -16.91
C ASN A 161 25.73 -34.03 -17.31
N LEU A 162 25.08 -33.39 -16.34
CA LEU A 162 24.01 -32.43 -16.55
C LEU A 162 24.57 -31.01 -16.65
N VAL A 163 24.33 -30.35 -17.78
CA VAL A 163 24.73 -28.97 -18.03
C VAL A 163 23.49 -28.12 -18.30
N LEU A 164 23.36 -27.04 -17.56
CA LEU A 164 22.28 -26.07 -17.68
C LEU A 164 22.87 -24.72 -18.08
N ASP A 165 22.44 -24.23 -19.24
CA ASP A 165 22.86 -22.95 -19.77
C ASP A 165 21.64 -22.02 -19.90
N SER A 166 21.76 -20.81 -19.35
CA SER A 166 20.78 -19.73 -19.53
C SER A 166 21.50 -18.48 -20.02
N GLU A 167 21.05 -17.94 -21.15
CA GLU A 167 21.56 -16.66 -21.67
C GLU A 167 20.99 -15.50 -20.83
N ARG A 168 21.79 -14.45 -20.60
CA ARG A 168 21.31 -13.26 -19.89
C ARG A 168 20.10 -12.67 -20.61
N ASP A 169 19.08 -12.26 -19.85
CA ASP A 169 17.80 -11.72 -20.36
C ASP A 169 16.93 -12.70 -21.17
N SER A 170 17.25 -14.00 -21.19
CA SER A 170 16.46 -15.03 -21.86
C SER A 170 15.54 -15.79 -20.90
N SER A 171 14.29 -16.02 -21.31
CA SER A 171 13.34 -16.92 -20.62
C SER A 171 13.49 -18.39 -21.04
N ILE A 172 14.58 -18.72 -21.74
CA ILE A 172 14.86 -20.08 -22.22
C ILE A 172 16.03 -20.67 -21.45
N ILE A 173 15.80 -21.81 -20.83
CA ILE A 173 16.83 -22.63 -20.18
C ILE A 173 17.16 -23.77 -21.12
N THR A 174 18.43 -23.89 -21.48
CA THR A 174 18.95 -25.01 -22.28
C THR A 174 19.46 -26.07 -21.34
N VAL A 175 18.83 -27.24 -21.37
CA VAL A 175 19.20 -28.40 -20.56
C VAL A 175 19.89 -29.41 -21.44
N SER A 176 21.08 -29.83 -21.06
CA SER A 176 21.88 -30.80 -21.80
C SER A 176 22.35 -31.92 -20.91
N TYR A 177 22.24 -33.16 -21.39
CA TYR A 177 22.73 -34.33 -20.67
C TYR A 177 23.64 -35.18 -21.56
N SER A 178 24.76 -35.62 -21.00
CA SER A 178 25.73 -36.49 -21.68
C SER A 178 25.63 -37.93 -21.17
N SER A 179 25.57 -38.91 -22.07
CA SER A 179 25.54 -40.34 -21.71
C SER A 179 26.38 -41.18 -22.67
N LYS A 180 26.62 -42.45 -22.32
CA LYS A 180 27.34 -43.42 -23.13
C LYS A 180 26.57 -43.83 -24.40
N SER A 181 25.24 -43.65 -24.43
CA SER A 181 24.41 -43.92 -25.61
C SER A 181 23.47 -42.75 -25.92
N PRO A 182 23.13 -42.52 -27.21
CA PRO A 182 22.23 -41.44 -27.61
C PRO A 182 20.78 -41.68 -27.14
N ALA A 183 20.37 -42.95 -27.03
CA ALA A 183 19.05 -43.33 -26.54
C ALA A 183 18.93 -43.08 -25.02
N ALA A 184 19.91 -43.50 -24.22
CA ALA A 184 19.94 -43.23 -22.79
C ALA A 184 20.03 -41.73 -22.52
N ALA A 185 20.86 -40.97 -23.25
CA ALA A 185 20.95 -39.52 -23.09
C ALA A 185 19.58 -38.83 -23.25
N LYS A 186 18.82 -39.22 -24.28
CA LYS A 186 17.49 -38.69 -24.53
C LYS A 186 16.48 -39.11 -23.46
N HIS A 187 16.48 -40.39 -23.08
CA HIS A 187 15.51 -40.91 -22.12
C HIS A 187 15.72 -40.34 -20.71
N ILE A 188 16.99 -40.29 -20.26
CA ILE A 188 17.35 -39.69 -18.97
C ILE A 188 16.96 -38.23 -18.93
N LEU A 189 17.28 -37.46 -19.99
CA LEU A 189 16.91 -36.06 -20.07
C LEU A 189 15.38 -35.88 -20.08
N GLN A 190 14.64 -36.73 -20.78
CA GLN A 190 13.18 -36.67 -20.79
C GLN A 190 12.59 -36.91 -19.39
N THR A 191 13.02 -37.96 -18.70
CA THR A 191 12.55 -38.27 -17.36
C THR A 191 12.94 -37.17 -16.37
N LEU A 192 14.12 -36.56 -16.51
CA LEU A 192 14.52 -35.40 -15.71
C LEU A 192 13.55 -34.23 -15.87
N LEU A 193 13.15 -33.90 -17.11
CA LEU A 193 12.20 -32.82 -17.37
C LEU A 193 10.79 -33.13 -16.85
N ASP A 194 10.38 -34.40 -16.89
CA ASP A 194 9.08 -34.83 -16.35
C ASP A 194 9.08 -34.74 -14.82
N CYS A 195 10.13 -35.25 -14.14
CA CYS A 195 10.30 -35.11 -12.69
C CYS A 195 10.37 -33.64 -12.26
N TYR A 196 11.06 -32.79 -13.02
CA TYR A 196 11.12 -31.36 -12.73
C TYR A 196 9.74 -30.69 -12.81
N GLN A 197 8.93 -31.00 -13.84
CA GLN A 197 7.57 -30.43 -13.94
C GLN A 197 6.69 -30.88 -12.77
N ASP A 198 6.76 -32.15 -12.39
CA ASP A 198 6.03 -32.68 -11.23
C ASP A 198 6.45 -31.97 -9.93
N GLU A 199 7.77 -31.81 -9.73
CA GLU A 199 8.34 -31.14 -8.56
C GLU A 199 7.97 -29.66 -8.52
N HIS A 200 8.07 -28.97 -9.64
CA HIS A 200 7.77 -27.55 -9.75
C HIS A 200 6.27 -27.29 -9.47
N LEU A 201 5.37 -28.14 -9.98
CA LEU A 201 3.96 -28.09 -9.59
C LEU A 201 3.75 -28.37 -8.09
N ARG A 202 4.52 -29.29 -7.50
CA ARG A 202 4.43 -29.63 -6.07
C ARG A 202 4.88 -28.47 -5.17
N VAL A 203 5.99 -27.81 -5.49
CA VAL A 203 6.55 -26.71 -4.71
C VAL A 203 5.66 -25.46 -4.80
N HIS A 204 5.01 -25.23 -5.93
CA HIS A 204 4.11 -24.10 -6.13
C HIS A 204 2.64 -24.38 -5.81
N ARG A 205 2.31 -25.59 -5.34
CA ARG A 205 0.96 -25.91 -4.84
C ARG A 205 0.67 -25.11 -3.59
N ASN A 206 -0.30 -24.20 -3.68
CA ASN A 206 -0.81 -23.49 -2.52
C ASN A 206 -2.01 -24.24 -1.93
N SER A 207 -1.73 -25.43 -1.38
CA SER A 207 -2.77 -26.31 -0.84
C SER A 207 -3.50 -25.63 0.33
N GLY A 208 -4.81 -25.44 0.18
CA GLY A 208 -5.69 -24.92 1.25
C GLY A 208 -5.98 -23.41 1.21
N SER A 209 -5.36 -22.65 0.30
CA SER A 209 -5.64 -21.21 0.12
C SER A 209 -7.11 -20.95 -0.23
N ARG A 210 -7.70 -21.71 -1.15
CA ARG A 210 -9.12 -21.61 -1.51
C ARG A 210 -10.03 -21.83 -0.31
N ALA A 211 -9.81 -22.91 0.46
CA ALA A 211 -10.63 -23.23 1.62
C ALA A 211 -10.54 -22.12 2.68
N PHE A 212 -9.35 -21.59 2.92
CA PHE A 212 -9.13 -20.43 3.79
C PHE A 212 -9.90 -19.19 3.31
N PHE A 213 -9.72 -18.78 2.04
CA PHE A 213 -10.42 -17.60 1.51
C PHE A 213 -11.94 -17.78 1.46
N GLN A 214 -12.42 -19.02 1.26
CA GLN A 214 -13.84 -19.33 1.30
C GLN A 214 -14.42 -19.17 2.71
N GLU A 215 -13.73 -19.66 3.74
CA GLU A 215 -14.14 -19.49 5.14
C GLU A 215 -14.11 -18.00 5.54
N GLN A 216 -13.05 -17.28 5.15
CA GLN A 216 -12.92 -15.85 5.44
C GLN A 216 -13.96 -14.99 4.70
N GLU A 217 -14.29 -15.30 3.44
CA GLU A 217 -15.35 -14.62 2.68
C GLU A 217 -16.70 -14.76 3.38
N GLN A 218 -17.05 -15.97 3.83
CA GLN A 218 -18.31 -16.22 4.53
C GLN A 218 -18.38 -15.48 5.86
N LEU A 219 -17.29 -15.46 6.62
CA LEU A 219 -17.18 -14.70 7.87
C LEU A 219 -17.35 -13.20 7.62
N LEU A 220 -16.63 -12.65 6.65
CA LEU A 220 -16.67 -11.23 6.30
C LEU A 220 -18.04 -10.83 5.73
N ARG A 221 -18.71 -11.71 5.01
CA ARG A 221 -20.08 -11.51 4.54
C ARG A 221 -21.05 -11.37 5.70
N ALA A 222 -20.98 -12.28 6.68
CA ALA A 222 -21.81 -12.20 7.89
C ALA A 222 -21.54 -10.91 8.68
N GLN A 223 -20.28 -10.49 8.80
CA GLN A 223 -19.91 -9.22 9.45
C GLN A 223 -20.40 -7.98 8.67
N LEU A 224 -20.36 -8.03 7.33
CA LEU A 224 -20.89 -6.98 6.48
C LEU A 224 -22.41 -6.86 6.65
N ASP A 225 -23.14 -7.97 6.60
CA ASP A 225 -24.59 -8.01 6.81
C ASP A 225 -24.96 -7.47 8.20
N GLU A 226 -24.20 -7.84 9.24
CA GLU A 226 -24.37 -7.31 10.59
C GLU A 226 -24.13 -5.79 10.63
N SER A 227 -23.06 -5.28 10.00
CA SER A 227 -22.76 -3.85 9.96
C SER A 227 -23.84 -3.05 9.24
N LEU A 228 -24.39 -3.59 8.14
CA LEU A 228 -25.50 -2.99 7.39
C LEU A 228 -26.76 -2.94 8.25
N GLU A 229 -27.07 -4.02 8.97
CA GLU A 229 -28.24 -4.08 9.84
C GLU A 229 -28.11 -3.14 11.04
N ARG A 230 -26.92 -3.02 11.66
CA ARG A 230 -26.65 -2.04 12.71
C ARG A 230 -26.86 -0.60 12.21
N LEU A 231 -26.34 -0.27 11.02
CA LEU A 231 -26.55 1.04 10.39
C LEU A 231 -28.04 1.30 10.11
N ARG A 232 -28.75 0.30 9.58
CA ARG A 232 -30.18 0.41 9.27
C ARG A 232 -31.01 0.62 10.54
N ARG A 233 -30.73 -0.12 11.62
CA ARG A 233 -31.39 0.04 12.91
C ARG A 233 -31.12 1.41 13.50
N ALA A 234 -29.87 1.88 13.51
CA ALA A 234 -29.54 3.22 13.98
C ALA A 234 -30.32 4.30 13.19
N LYS A 235 -30.38 4.22 11.85
CA LYS A 235 -31.20 5.15 11.04
C LYS A 235 -32.69 5.08 11.36
N THR A 236 -33.21 3.88 11.66
CA THR A 236 -34.62 3.65 12.02
C THR A 236 -34.94 4.22 13.40
N ASP A 237 -34.10 3.93 14.40
CA ASP A 237 -34.27 4.38 15.79
C ASP A 237 -34.19 5.90 15.91
N LEU A 238 -33.31 6.52 15.10
CA LEU A 238 -33.19 7.97 14.96
C LEU A 238 -34.32 8.59 14.11
N GLY A 239 -35.10 7.76 13.40
CA GLY A 239 -36.18 8.24 12.53
C GLY A 239 -35.71 9.10 11.36
N VAL A 240 -34.46 8.94 10.91
CA VAL A 240 -33.85 9.75 9.85
C VAL A 240 -33.51 8.89 8.64
N ALA A 241 -33.96 9.34 7.46
CA ALA A 241 -33.50 8.76 6.19
C ALA A 241 -32.09 9.26 5.83
N SER A 242 -31.83 10.55 6.11
CA SER A 242 -30.55 11.22 5.92
C SER A 242 -30.35 12.27 7.02
N ILE A 243 -29.16 12.27 7.63
CA ILE A 243 -28.76 13.28 8.62
C ILE A 243 -28.65 14.64 7.97
N ASP A 244 -28.04 14.73 6.77
CA ASP A 244 -27.89 15.99 6.05
C ASP A 244 -29.25 16.66 5.80
N THR A 245 -30.24 15.89 5.33
CA THR A 245 -31.58 16.42 5.10
C THR A 245 -32.25 16.87 6.40
N ARG A 246 -32.08 16.14 7.50
CA ARG A 246 -32.61 16.55 8.81
C ARG A 246 -31.94 17.83 9.31
N ARG A 247 -30.62 17.95 9.15
CA ARG A 247 -29.83 19.13 9.54
C ARG A 247 -30.31 20.36 8.78
N THR A 248 -30.36 20.29 7.45
CA THR A 248 -30.82 21.40 6.60
C THR A 248 -32.24 21.86 6.96
N ASN A 249 -33.15 20.93 7.29
CA ASN A 249 -34.50 21.30 7.71
C ASN A 249 -34.51 22.06 9.05
N LEU A 250 -33.72 21.62 10.04
CA LEU A 250 -33.61 22.31 11.33
C LEU A 250 -32.93 23.68 11.17
N GLU A 251 -31.88 23.78 10.37
CA GLU A 251 -31.20 25.04 10.05
C GLU A 251 -32.15 26.06 9.39
N ASN A 252 -32.96 25.61 8.43
CA ASN A 252 -33.96 26.45 7.77
C ASN A 252 -35.06 26.91 8.73
N GLN A 253 -35.51 26.03 9.64
CA GLN A 253 -36.48 26.40 10.68
C GLN A 253 -35.89 27.42 11.66
N LEU A 254 -34.64 27.22 12.10
CA LEU A 254 -33.92 28.15 12.95
C LEU A 254 -33.80 29.52 12.29
N GLN A 255 -33.42 29.57 11.01
CA GLN A 255 -33.34 30.82 10.25
C GLN A 255 -34.71 31.52 10.17
N SER A 256 -35.80 30.78 9.98
CA SER A 256 -37.16 31.32 9.96
C SER A 256 -37.58 31.91 11.32
N ILE A 257 -37.23 31.23 12.43
CA ILE A 257 -37.48 31.71 13.80
C ILE A 257 -36.67 32.96 14.08
N GLN A 258 -35.39 33.00 13.68
CA GLN A 258 -34.53 34.17 13.85
C GLN A 258 -35.08 35.37 13.10
N MET A 259 -35.51 35.19 11.84
CA MET A 259 -36.16 36.25 11.07
C MET A 259 -37.44 36.76 11.75
N SER A 260 -38.29 35.84 12.23
CA SER A 260 -39.51 36.17 12.97
C SER A 260 -39.21 36.91 14.28
N THR A 261 -38.10 36.56 14.94
CA THR A 261 -37.63 37.19 16.17
C THR A 261 -37.17 38.62 15.90
N TYR A 262 -36.36 38.85 14.86
CA TYR A 262 -35.96 40.20 14.48
C TYR A 262 -37.15 41.09 14.12
N GLN A 263 -38.13 40.54 13.39
CA GLN A 263 -39.35 41.26 13.07
C GLN A 263 -40.16 41.60 14.34
N ALA A 264 -40.39 40.64 15.24
CA ALA A 264 -41.12 40.87 16.48
C ALA A 264 -40.38 41.83 17.43
N GLN A 265 -39.05 41.84 17.43
CA GLN A 265 -38.25 42.80 18.19
C GLN A 265 -38.42 44.22 17.65
N ALA A 266 -38.42 44.40 16.32
CA ALA A 266 -38.68 45.70 15.69
C ALA A 266 -40.10 46.20 15.99
N GLU A 267 -41.11 45.33 15.88
CA GLU A 267 -42.50 45.63 16.24
C GLU A 267 -42.64 46.00 17.73
N ARG A 268 -41.95 45.28 18.62
CA ARG A 268 -41.92 45.58 20.06
C ARG A 268 -41.31 46.95 20.34
N ALA A 269 -40.19 47.28 19.70
CA ALA A 269 -39.55 48.58 19.86
C ALA A 269 -40.47 49.73 19.42
N GLN A 270 -41.17 49.56 18.29
CA GLN A 270 -42.16 50.53 17.80
C GLN A 270 -43.36 50.69 18.75
N ALA A 271 -43.90 49.58 19.26
CA ALA A 271 -45.01 49.59 20.21
C ALA A 271 -44.61 50.25 21.54
N ALA A 272 -43.41 49.96 22.05
CA ALA A 272 -42.87 50.55 23.28
C ALA A 272 -42.67 52.06 23.14
N ALA A 273 -42.09 52.53 22.02
CA ALA A 273 -41.93 53.96 21.74
C ALA A 273 -43.29 54.67 21.64
N SER A 274 -44.26 54.05 20.97
CA SER A 274 -45.62 54.60 20.83
C SER A 274 -46.36 54.68 22.17
N LEU A 275 -46.20 53.68 23.04
CA LEU A 275 -46.76 53.69 24.39
C LEU A 275 -46.13 54.81 25.24
N ALA A 276 -44.80 54.94 25.19
CA ALA A 276 -44.08 55.98 25.91
C ALA A 276 -44.49 57.39 25.46
N ASP A 277 -44.78 57.60 24.17
CA ASP A 277 -45.33 58.85 23.66
C ASP A 277 -46.75 59.13 24.19
N ALA A 278 -47.64 58.13 24.15
CA ALA A 278 -49.00 58.27 24.68
C ALA A 278 -49.02 58.57 26.19
N GLN A 279 -48.14 57.93 26.97
CA GLN A 279 -47.97 58.18 28.39
C GLN A 279 -47.45 59.61 28.67
N ARG A 280 -46.52 60.12 27.85
CA ARG A 280 -46.07 61.52 27.95
C ARG A 280 -47.21 62.50 27.69
N GLN A 281 -48.05 62.25 26.67
CA GLN A 281 -49.22 63.08 26.36
C GLN A 281 -50.25 63.07 27.51
N LEU A 282 -50.51 61.90 28.11
CA LEU A 282 -51.38 61.76 29.29
C LEU A 282 -50.91 62.59 30.49
N GLY A 283 -49.60 62.71 30.70
CA GLY A 283 -49.05 63.53 31.80
C GLY A 283 -49.24 65.04 31.63
N VAL A 284 -49.53 65.51 30.40
CA VAL A 284 -49.74 66.93 30.08
C VAL A 284 -51.22 67.31 30.07
N VAL A 285 -52.11 66.36 29.72
CA VAL A 285 -53.56 66.61 29.63
C VAL A 285 -54.21 66.38 31.00
N PRO A 286 -54.89 67.37 31.60
CA PRO A 286 -55.53 67.20 32.90
C PRO A 286 -56.71 66.22 32.83
N GLU A 287 -56.88 65.41 33.87
CA GLU A 287 -57.93 64.37 33.95
C GLU A 287 -59.35 64.97 33.94
N ARG A 288 -59.51 66.15 34.54
CA ARG A 288 -60.79 66.84 34.61
C ARG A 288 -60.69 68.24 34.01
N LEU A 289 -61.74 68.63 33.31
CA LEU A 289 -61.93 69.99 32.81
C LEU A 289 -63.01 70.66 33.66
N VAL A 290 -62.86 71.95 33.91
CA VAL A 290 -63.95 72.76 34.45
C VAL A 290 -64.95 72.99 33.32
N SER A 291 -66.13 72.40 33.40
CA SER A 291 -67.12 72.41 32.31
C SER A 291 -68.07 73.60 32.39
N SER A 292 -68.35 74.10 33.60
CA SER A 292 -69.11 75.33 33.81
C SER A 292 -68.90 75.84 35.23
N THR A 293 -68.64 77.14 35.36
CA THR A 293 -68.79 77.86 36.64
C THR A 293 -70.20 78.41 36.66
N LYS A 294 -71.07 77.84 37.51
CA LYS A 294 -72.44 78.34 37.65
C LYS A 294 -72.49 79.30 38.84
N GLU A 295 -72.88 80.53 38.56
CA GLU A 295 -73.21 81.53 39.56
C GLU A 295 -74.59 81.16 40.16
N ILE A 296 -74.60 80.68 41.40
CA ILE A 296 -75.82 80.33 42.10
C ILE A 296 -76.14 81.44 43.10
N PRO A 297 -77.41 81.90 43.19
CA PRO A 297 -77.83 82.86 44.21
C PRO A 297 -77.47 82.36 45.61
N ASN A 298 -76.74 83.17 46.36
CA ASN A 298 -76.34 82.82 47.71
C ASN A 298 -77.55 82.97 48.66
N GLN A 299 -78.31 81.90 48.83
CA GLN A 299 -79.48 81.88 49.72
C GLN A 299 -79.14 82.34 51.16
N GLY A 300 -77.89 82.17 51.60
CA GLY A 300 -77.41 82.70 52.87
C GLY A 300 -77.33 84.23 52.88
N ALA A 301 -76.84 84.85 51.80
CA ALA A 301 -76.81 86.29 51.63
C ALA A 301 -78.23 86.89 51.54
N ASP A 302 -79.15 86.20 50.84
CA ASP A 302 -80.56 86.61 50.72
C ASP A 302 -81.28 86.60 52.08
N LEU A 303 -81.09 85.55 52.89
CA LEU A 303 -81.65 85.47 54.25
C LEU A 303 -81.09 86.55 55.19
N LEU A 304 -79.80 86.89 55.07
CA LEU A 304 -79.19 87.97 55.85
C LEU A 304 -79.76 89.34 55.47
N ARG A 305 -80.07 89.55 54.18
CA ARG A 305 -80.75 90.78 53.70
C ARG A 305 -82.17 90.89 54.21
N ASP A 306 -82.94 89.80 54.22
CA ASP A 306 -84.30 89.79 54.78
C ASP A 306 -84.30 90.13 56.28
N GLN A 307 -83.33 89.60 57.03
CA GLN A 307 -83.16 89.94 58.45
C GLN A 307 -82.77 91.41 58.64
N LEU A 308 -81.85 91.94 57.83
CA LEU A 308 -81.48 93.35 57.83
C LEU A 308 -82.69 94.23 57.52
N TYR A 309 -83.47 93.89 56.50
CA TYR A 309 -84.68 94.61 56.13
C TYR A 309 -85.71 94.61 57.27
N GLY A 310 -85.91 93.48 57.94
CA GLY A 310 -86.76 93.37 59.13
C GLY A 310 -86.29 94.26 60.29
N LEU A 311 -84.98 94.36 60.52
CA LEU A 311 -84.39 95.25 61.53
C LEU A 311 -84.54 96.73 61.15
N GLN A 312 -84.37 97.08 59.86
CA GLN A 312 -84.58 98.44 59.35
C GLN A 312 -86.05 98.89 59.50
N VAL A 313 -87.01 98.02 59.22
CA VAL A 313 -88.45 98.30 59.42
C VAL A 313 -88.76 98.53 60.91
N ARG A 314 -88.22 97.69 61.81
CA ARG A 314 -88.38 97.89 63.26
C ARG A 314 -87.72 99.20 63.74
N GLN A 315 -86.56 99.54 63.19
CA GLN A 315 -85.90 100.81 63.46
C GLN A 315 -86.78 101.99 63.02
N ALA A 316 -87.42 101.91 61.86
CA ALA A 316 -88.32 102.95 61.36
C ALA A 316 -89.56 103.13 62.26
N ASP A 317 -90.19 102.04 62.72
CA ASP A 317 -91.34 102.12 63.67
C ASP A 317 -90.92 102.70 65.03
N LEU A 318 -89.74 102.31 65.54
CA LEU A 318 -89.21 102.86 66.79
C LEU A 318 -88.85 104.35 66.65
N LYS A 319 -88.29 104.79 65.52
CA LYS A 319 -88.03 106.20 65.22
C LYS A 319 -89.30 107.05 65.03
N ALA A 320 -90.40 106.44 64.60
CA ALA A 320 -91.69 107.13 64.49
C ALA A 320 -92.33 107.41 65.86
N ARG A 321 -91.97 106.62 66.88
CA ARG A 321 -92.56 106.69 68.24
C ARG A 321 -91.65 107.33 69.29
N TYR A 322 -90.34 107.29 69.06
CA TYR A 322 -89.33 107.76 70.01
C TYR A 322 -88.31 108.67 69.32
N ASN A 323 -87.70 109.59 70.07
CA ASN A 323 -86.62 110.44 69.55
C ASN A 323 -85.32 109.64 69.35
N GLU A 324 -84.39 110.21 68.56
CA GLU A 324 -83.14 109.52 68.19
C GLU A 324 -82.22 109.18 69.38
N SER A 325 -82.42 109.84 70.53
CA SER A 325 -81.65 109.62 71.76
C SER A 325 -82.24 108.55 72.70
N HIS A 326 -83.37 107.94 72.36
CA HIS A 326 -84.01 106.94 73.20
C HIS A 326 -83.21 105.62 73.20
N PRO A 327 -82.96 104.97 74.36
CA PRO A 327 -82.12 103.76 74.44
C PRO A 327 -82.50 102.63 73.48
N LEU A 328 -83.81 102.45 73.23
CA LEU A 328 -84.32 101.45 72.29
C LEU A 328 -83.97 101.76 70.82
N VAL A 329 -83.88 103.04 70.45
CA VAL A 329 -83.53 103.47 69.08
C VAL A 329 -82.03 103.31 68.82
N LEU A 330 -81.20 103.57 69.84
CA LEU A 330 -79.75 103.35 69.76
C LEU A 330 -79.40 101.86 69.66
N ALA A 331 -80.04 101.01 70.47
CA ALA A 331 -79.83 99.56 70.42
C ALA A 331 -80.21 98.94 69.07
N ILE A 332 -81.36 99.32 68.49
CA ILE A 332 -81.76 98.82 67.16
C ILE A 332 -80.87 99.38 66.05
N ALA A 333 -80.35 100.61 66.19
CA ALA A 333 -79.42 101.20 65.23
C ALA A 333 -78.08 100.46 65.18
N GLU A 334 -77.55 100.05 66.34
CA GLU A 334 -76.36 99.22 66.42
C GLU A 334 -76.60 97.83 65.82
N GLN A 335 -77.77 97.24 66.04
CA GLN A 335 -78.17 95.97 65.42
C GLN A 335 -78.29 96.06 63.90
N VAL A 336 -78.85 97.15 63.36
CA VAL A 336 -78.89 97.39 61.91
C VAL A 336 -77.48 97.57 61.34
N ALA A 337 -76.62 98.38 61.97
CA ALA A 337 -75.26 98.63 61.48
C ALA A 337 -74.39 97.36 61.50
N SER A 338 -74.54 96.51 62.51
CA SER A 338 -73.83 95.22 62.58
C SER A 338 -74.38 94.22 61.55
N ALA A 339 -75.70 94.13 61.37
CA ALA A 339 -76.32 93.30 60.34
C ALA A 339 -75.95 93.75 58.92
N GLU A 340 -75.86 95.06 58.68
CA GLU A 340 -75.47 95.65 57.38
C GLU A 340 -74.01 95.31 57.05
N LYS A 341 -73.11 95.39 58.02
CA LYS A 341 -71.71 95.01 57.84
C LYS A 341 -71.56 93.53 57.46
N VAL A 342 -72.32 92.64 58.09
CA VAL A 342 -72.30 91.20 57.78
C VAL A 342 -72.93 90.92 56.41
N ALA A 343 -74.07 91.54 56.09
CA ALA A 343 -74.73 91.37 54.80
C ALA A 343 -73.91 91.92 53.62
N SER A 344 -73.14 92.99 53.82
CA SER A 344 -72.26 93.58 52.80
C SER A 344 -70.94 92.82 52.57
N ALA A 345 -70.52 92.01 53.54
CA ALA A 345 -69.30 91.22 53.45
C ALA A 345 -69.49 89.89 52.70
N GLU A 346 -70.75 89.45 52.55
CA GLU A 346 -71.12 88.23 51.85
C GLU A 346 -71.41 88.53 50.37
N SER A 347 -70.86 87.73 49.44
CA SER A 347 -71.10 87.92 48.01
C SER A 347 -72.47 87.36 47.59
N ASP A 348 -73.13 88.08 46.67
CA ASP A 348 -74.46 87.72 46.12
C ASP A 348 -74.47 86.38 45.39
N VAL A 349 -73.28 85.95 44.96
CA VAL A 349 -73.08 84.81 44.10
C VAL A 349 -72.11 83.85 44.77
N ARG A 350 -72.49 82.57 44.78
CA ARG A 350 -71.60 81.45 45.07
C ARG A 350 -71.26 80.76 43.77
N GLU A 351 -69.97 80.66 43.47
CA GLU A 351 -69.48 79.89 42.33
C GLU A 351 -69.48 78.40 42.69
N GLU A 352 -70.30 77.61 42.00
CA GLU A 352 -70.17 76.15 42.00
C GLU A 352 -69.45 75.74 40.72
N THR A 353 -68.24 75.17 40.88
CA THR A 353 -67.46 74.65 39.76
C THR A 353 -67.90 73.23 39.47
N VAL A 354 -68.62 73.03 38.36
CA VAL A 354 -68.89 71.69 37.86
C VAL A 354 -67.66 71.23 37.08
N SER A 355 -67.06 70.15 37.55
CA SER A 355 -65.90 69.53 36.91
C SER A 355 -66.35 68.25 36.22
N ASP A 356 -66.03 68.10 34.93
CA ASP A 356 -66.31 66.91 34.14
C ASP A 356 -65.03 66.18 33.75
N ILE A 357 -65.16 64.89 33.43
CA ILE A 357 -64.04 64.07 32.94
C ILE A 357 -63.63 64.58 31.56
N ASN A 358 -62.33 64.83 31.37
CA ASN A 358 -61.80 65.26 30.10
C ASN A 358 -61.91 64.14 29.06
N PRO A 359 -62.69 64.31 27.96
CA PRO A 359 -62.85 63.28 26.94
C PRO A 359 -61.54 62.93 26.22
N ILE A 360 -60.62 63.90 26.06
CA ILE A 360 -59.30 63.69 25.44
C ILE A 360 -58.43 62.81 26.34
N HIS A 361 -58.45 63.04 27.65
CA HIS A 361 -57.72 62.21 28.62
C HIS A 361 -58.25 60.77 28.62
N ARG A 362 -59.58 60.59 28.54
CA ARG A 362 -60.20 59.26 28.47
C ARG A 362 -59.77 58.50 27.20
N GLU A 363 -59.82 59.16 26.04
CA GLU A 363 -59.41 58.57 24.76
C GLU A 363 -57.91 58.23 24.76
N LEU A 364 -57.06 59.13 25.24
CA LEU A 364 -55.62 58.88 25.35
C LEU A 364 -55.33 57.70 26.29
N ASN A 365 -56.02 57.62 27.44
CA ASN A 365 -55.86 56.50 28.37
C ASN A 365 -56.27 55.16 27.74
N LEU A 366 -57.41 55.13 27.03
CA LEU A 366 -57.85 53.95 26.29
C LEU A 366 -56.81 53.54 25.23
N SER A 367 -56.31 54.51 24.45
CA SER A 367 -55.30 54.25 23.43
C SER A 367 -53.96 53.78 24.03
N ALA A 368 -53.57 54.29 25.20
CA ALA A 368 -52.38 53.84 25.93
C ALA A 368 -52.55 52.40 26.40
N LYS A 369 -53.73 52.04 26.96
CA LYS A 369 -54.04 50.66 27.37
C LYS A 369 -54.05 49.68 26.19
N GLN A 370 -54.55 50.09 25.03
CA GLN A 370 -54.47 49.28 23.81
C GLN A 370 -53.02 49.03 23.37
N ARG A 371 -52.15 50.06 23.41
CA ARG A 371 -50.72 49.92 23.08
C ARG A 371 -49.97 49.08 24.12
N GLU A 372 -50.31 49.19 25.39
CA GLU A 372 -49.78 48.37 26.47
C GLU A 372 -50.11 46.88 26.25
N ASN A 373 -51.37 46.58 25.91
CA ASN A 373 -51.79 45.22 25.56
C ASN A 373 -51.06 44.69 24.31
N ALA A 374 -50.86 45.52 23.29
CA ALA A 374 -50.10 45.14 22.10
C ALA A 374 -48.63 44.82 22.44
N LEU A 375 -48.01 45.64 23.30
CA LEU A 375 -46.65 45.40 23.77
C LEU A 375 -46.55 44.10 24.59
N ALA A 376 -47.52 43.84 25.47
CA ALA A 376 -47.61 42.59 26.22
C ALA A 376 -47.73 41.37 25.29
N GLY A 377 -48.56 41.46 24.25
CA GLY A 377 -48.68 40.41 23.22
C GLY A 377 -47.38 40.16 22.45
N LEU A 378 -46.65 41.21 22.09
CA LEU A 378 -45.34 41.09 21.42
C LEU A 378 -44.27 40.48 22.34
N ASN A 379 -44.29 40.81 23.63
CA ASN A 379 -43.41 40.18 24.62
C ASN A 379 -43.67 38.68 24.74
N ALA A 380 -44.94 38.27 24.84
CA ALA A 380 -45.33 36.86 24.87
C ALA A 380 -44.94 36.13 23.58
N ARG A 381 -45.08 36.79 22.42
CA ARG A 381 -44.62 36.23 21.13
C ARG A 381 -43.11 36.02 21.10
N LEU A 382 -42.33 36.98 21.60
CA LEU A 382 -40.87 36.86 21.68
C LEU A 382 -40.42 35.75 22.63
N GLU A 383 -41.13 35.56 23.74
CA GLU A 383 -40.89 34.45 24.67
C GLU A 383 -41.16 33.10 23.99
N ALA A 384 -42.30 32.96 23.33
CA ALA A 384 -42.62 31.75 22.57
C ALA A 384 -41.60 31.45 21.45
N LEU A 385 -41.12 32.48 20.74
CA LEU A 385 -40.08 32.32 19.72
C LEU A 385 -38.74 31.89 20.32
N ARG A 386 -38.37 32.41 21.50
CA ARG A 386 -37.16 31.96 22.22
C ARG A 386 -37.25 30.52 22.66
N ASP A 387 -38.40 30.08 23.16
CA ASP A 387 -38.60 28.68 23.54
C ASP A 387 -38.51 27.75 22.33
N GLN A 388 -39.08 28.16 21.18
CA GLN A 388 -38.95 27.44 19.92
C GLN A 388 -37.49 27.39 19.43
N GLU A 389 -36.76 28.51 19.48
CA GLU A 389 -35.34 28.57 19.14
C GLU A 389 -34.53 27.61 20.01
N ALA A 390 -34.71 27.66 21.34
CA ALA A 390 -34.02 26.78 22.27
C ALA A 390 -34.31 25.29 22.02
N ALA A 391 -35.55 24.95 21.64
CA ALA A 391 -35.91 23.58 21.27
C ALA A 391 -35.19 23.12 20.00
N ILE A 392 -35.12 23.95 18.95
CA ILE A 392 -34.41 23.60 17.70
C ILE A 392 -32.91 23.50 17.92
N VAL A 393 -32.31 24.41 18.69
CA VAL A 393 -30.88 24.34 19.04
C VAL A 393 -30.57 23.03 19.77
N LYS A 394 -31.41 22.63 20.73
CA LYS A 394 -31.26 21.34 21.43
C LYS A 394 -31.40 20.13 20.50
N ASP A 395 -32.29 20.21 19.51
CA ASP A 395 -32.44 19.14 18.52
C ASP A 395 -31.23 19.08 17.56
N LEU A 396 -30.62 20.22 17.21
CA LEU A 396 -29.35 20.27 16.46
C LEU A 396 -28.19 19.67 17.27
N GLU A 397 -28.10 19.96 18.57
CA GLU A 397 -27.07 19.37 19.44
C GLU A 397 -27.19 17.84 19.51
N LYS A 398 -28.41 17.30 19.63
CA LYS A 398 -28.65 15.86 19.55
C LYS A 398 -28.27 15.29 18.19
N LEU A 399 -28.68 15.96 17.11
CA LEU A 399 -28.36 15.52 15.76
C LEU A 399 -26.85 15.43 15.53
N ASN A 400 -26.06 16.37 16.06
CA ASN A 400 -24.60 16.33 15.97
C ASN A 400 -24.00 15.11 16.70
N ALA A 401 -24.58 14.71 17.85
CA ALA A 401 -24.14 13.51 18.55
C ALA A 401 -24.50 12.23 17.76
N ASP A 402 -25.69 12.20 17.18
CA ASP A 402 -26.18 11.08 16.35
C ASP A 402 -25.37 10.94 15.04
N GLU A 403 -24.91 12.06 14.47
CA GLU A 403 -24.04 12.09 13.29
C GLU A 403 -22.73 11.34 13.54
N VAL A 404 -22.11 11.52 14.71
CA VAL A 404 -20.87 10.81 15.08
C VAL A 404 -21.08 9.29 15.10
N LEU A 405 -22.19 8.84 15.69
CA LEU A 405 -22.56 7.43 15.74
C LEU A 405 -22.75 6.85 14.32
N LEU A 406 -23.53 7.53 13.49
CA LEU A 406 -23.80 7.07 12.12
C LEU A 406 -22.53 7.08 11.26
N ALA A 407 -21.69 8.10 11.38
CA ALA A 407 -20.40 8.15 10.70
C ALA A 407 -19.45 7.03 11.12
N GLN A 408 -19.50 6.58 12.38
CA GLN A 408 -18.77 5.40 12.82
C GLN A 408 -19.31 4.12 12.17
N LEU A 409 -20.63 3.92 12.19
CA LEU A 409 -21.27 2.76 11.57
C LEU A 409 -21.06 2.71 10.04
N GLU A 410 -21.05 3.85 9.37
CA GLU A 410 -20.76 3.94 7.92
C GLU A 410 -19.29 3.61 7.62
N ARG A 411 -18.35 4.03 8.47
CA ARG A 411 -16.94 3.61 8.38
C ARG A 411 -16.79 2.11 8.58
N ASP A 412 -17.45 1.54 9.59
CA ASP A 412 -17.40 0.10 9.87
C ASP A 412 -17.96 -0.70 8.68
N LYS A 413 -19.12 -0.29 8.15
CA LYS A 413 -19.71 -0.88 6.94
C LYS A 413 -18.77 -0.79 5.75
N THR A 414 -18.09 0.33 5.55
CA THR A 414 -17.15 0.51 4.44
C THR A 414 -15.93 -0.38 4.60
N LEU A 415 -15.39 -0.48 5.81
CA LEU A 415 -14.25 -1.33 6.14
C LEU A 415 -14.58 -2.82 5.93
N MET A 416 -15.73 -3.29 6.42
CA MET A 416 -16.21 -4.65 6.17
C MET A 416 -16.43 -4.91 4.68
N SER A 417 -17.04 -3.97 3.96
CA SER A 417 -17.29 -4.08 2.53
C SER A 417 -15.99 -4.22 1.74
N ASN A 418 -14.97 -3.41 2.05
CA ASN A 418 -13.68 -3.47 1.37
C ASN A 418 -12.96 -4.79 1.64
N LYS A 419 -12.97 -5.27 2.89
CA LYS A 419 -12.40 -6.58 3.23
C LYS A 419 -13.11 -7.71 2.51
N TYR A 420 -14.45 -7.69 2.50
CA TYR A 420 -15.25 -8.68 1.80
C TYR A 420 -14.90 -8.73 0.31
N PHE A 421 -14.86 -7.58 -0.38
CA PHE A 421 -14.52 -7.55 -1.81
C PHE A 421 -13.10 -8.05 -2.08
N GLN A 422 -12.12 -7.66 -1.27
CA GLN A 422 -10.75 -8.13 -1.39
C GLN A 422 -10.65 -9.66 -1.24
N TYR A 423 -11.33 -10.23 -0.25
CA TYR A 423 -11.31 -11.68 -0.02
C TYR A 423 -12.12 -12.46 -1.05
N ALA A 424 -13.21 -11.88 -1.58
CA ALA A 424 -13.96 -12.46 -2.68
C ALA A 424 -13.14 -12.51 -3.97
N GLU A 425 -12.35 -11.47 -4.26
CA GLU A 425 -11.40 -11.44 -5.38
C GLU A 425 -10.30 -12.49 -5.20
N ASN A 426 -9.70 -12.56 -4.01
CA ASN A 426 -8.69 -13.56 -3.67
C ASN A 426 -9.22 -15.00 -3.77
N LEU A 427 -10.47 -15.23 -3.36
CA LEU A 427 -11.13 -16.53 -3.49
C LEU A 427 -11.29 -16.93 -4.96
N GLU A 428 -11.69 -16.00 -5.83
CA GLU A 428 -11.84 -16.29 -7.25
C GLU A 428 -10.48 -16.57 -7.90
N GLN A 429 -9.44 -15.83 -7.53
CA GLN A 429 -8.08 -16.11 -7.98
C GLN A 429 -7.60 -17.49 -7.48
N ALA A 430 -7.79 -17.83 -6.20
CA ALA A 430 -7.44 -19.15 -5.68
C ALA A 430 -8.20 -20.29 -6.38
N ARG A 431 -9.46 -20.05 -6.80
CA ARG A 431 -10.24 -20.99 -7.60
C ARG A 431 -9.66 -21.19 -9.00
N ILE A 432 -9.16 -20.13 -9.63
CA ILE A 432 -8.49 -20.19 -10.93
C ILE A 432 -7.17 -20.96 -10.79
N ASP A 433 -6.37 -20.65 -9.77
CA ASP A 433 -5.09 -21.30 -9.54
C ASP A 433 -5.26 -22.81 -9.32
N GLU A 434 -6.22 -23.23 -8.48
CA GLU A 434 -6.54 -24.65 -8.28
C GLU A 434 -7.02 -25.33 -9.58
N ALA A 435 -7.85 -24.65 -10.39
CA ALA A 435 -8.28 -25.20 -11.68
C ALA A 435 -7.13 -25.34 -12.69
N LEU A 436 -6.12 -24.46 -12.64
CA LEU A 436 -4.91 -24.56 -13.47
C LEU A 436 -4.02 -25.72 -13.00
N GLU A 437 -3.89 -25.91 -11.68
CA GLU A 437 -3.20 -27.05 -11.07
C GLU A 437 -3.82 -28.38 -11.50
N ASP A 438 -5.15 -28.51 -11.42
CA ASP A 438 -5.89 -29.72 -11.84
C ASP A 438 -5.65 -30.08 -13.32
N ASN A 439 -5.46 -29.07 -14.16
CA ASN A 439 -5.17 -29.23 -15.59
C ASN A 439 -3.66 -29.32 -15.92
N ARG A 440 -2.78 -29.39 -14.91
CA ARG A 440 -1.30 -29.43 -15.04
C ARG A 440 -0.75 -28.28 -15.89
N VAL A 441 -1.34 -27.09 -15.79
CA VAL A 441 -0.88 -25.89 -16.51
C VAL A 441 0.20 -25.21 -15.68
N SER A 442 1.47 -25.52 -15.95
CA SER A 442 2.63 -24.88 -15.30
C SER A 442 3.11 -23.64 -16.07
N SER A 443 3.75 -22.70 -15.37
CA SER A 443 4.53 -21.60 -15.94
C SER A 443 5.69 -22.10 -16.82
N VAL A 444 6.17 -23.32 -16.57
CA VAL A 444 7.23 -23.97 -17.34
C VAL A 444 6.60 -24.75 -18.48
N SER A 445 7.04 -24.46 -19.70
CA SER A 445 6.66 -25.22 -20.90
C SER A 445 7.89 -25.77 -21.62
N ILE A 446 7.81 -27.00 -22.14
CA ILE A 446 8.87 -27.58 -22.96
C ILE A 446 8.78 -26.99 -24.36
N ALA A 447 9.67 -26.04 -24.69
CA ALA A 447 9.76 -25.44 -26.02
C ALA A 447 10.38 -26.42 -27.03
N GLN A 448 11.37 -27.21 -26.60
CA GLN A 448 12.01 -28.23 -27.41
C GLN A 448 12.23 -29.50 -26.58
N LYS A 449 11.68 -30.62 -27.07
CA LYS A 449 11.87 -31.95 -26.46
C LYS A 449 13.33 -32.43 -26.60
N PRO A 450 13.79 -33.35 -25.74
CA PRO A 450 15.14 -33.92 -25.81
C PRO A 450 15.52 -34.44 -27.21
N THR A 451 16.63 -33.93 -27.73
CA THR A 451 17.13 -34.28 -29.06
C THR A 451 17.81 -35.64 -29.08
N PHE A 452 17.77 -36.31 -30.24
CA PHE A 452 18.51 -37.54 -30.49
C PHE A 452 19.68 -37.24 -31.42
N THR A 453 20.87 -37.07 -30.86
CA THR A 453 22.09 -36.75 -31.63
C THR A 453 22.99 -37.98 -31.74
N GLU A 454 23.08 -38.56 -32.94
CA GLU A 454 23.92 -39.74 -33.19
C GLU A 454 25.43 -39.44 -33.23
N LYS A 455 25.81 -38.16 -33.38
CA LYS A 455 27.21 -37.75 -33.40
C LYS A 455 27.75 -37.65 -31.96
N PRO A 456 28.85 -38.33 -31.62
CA PRO A 456 29.44 -38.23 -30.30
C PRO A 456 29.95 -36.81 -30.03
N ALA A 457 29.66 -36.30 -28.83
CA ALA A 457 30.05 -34.97 -28.37
C ALA A 457 31.52 -34.91 -27.97
N SER A 458 32.03 -35.96 -27.30
CA SER A 458 33.45 -36.07 -26.93
C SER A 458 33.99 -37.50 -27.11
N PRO A 459 35.32 -37.66 -27.28
CA PRO A 459 36.29 -36.61 -27.62
C PRO A 459 36.23 -36.24 -29.12
N SER A 460 36.45 -34.96 -29.45
CA SER A 460 36.52 -34.57 -30.85
C SER A 460 37.85 -35.03 -31.46
N LYS A 461 37.76 -36.00 -32.38
CA LYS A 461 38.93 -36.64 -33.01
C LYS A 461 39.94 -35.64 -33.59
N LEU A 462 39.44 -34.52 -34.12
CA LEU A 462 40.25 -33.44 -34.67
C LEU A 462 41.03 -32.69 -33.57
N LEU A 463 40.39 -32.31 -32.44
CA LEU A 463 41.11 -31.62 -31.36
C LEU A 463 42.13 -32.53 -30.69
N VAL A 464 41.80 -33.82 -30.51
CA VAL A 464 42.79 -34.79 -29.98
C VAL A 464 43.97 -34.93 -30.94
N ALA A 465 43.73 -35.00 -32.25
CA ALA A 465 44.80 -35.06 -33.24
C ALA A 465 45.68 -33.80 -33.20
N LEU A 466 45.09 -32.60 -33.26
CA LEU A 466 45.84 -31.34 -33.20
C LEU A 466 46.57 -31.15 -31.86
N GLY A 467 45.91 -31.49 -30.74
CA GLY A 467 46.49 -31.38 -29.40
C GLY A 467 47.66 -32.34 -29.22
N SER A 468 47.53 -33.59 -29.67
CA SER A 468 48.64 -34.55 -29.63
C SER A 468 49.81 -34.13 -30.52
N LEU A 469 49.53 -33.52 -31.68
CA LEU A 469 50.57 -32.99 -32.57
C LEU A 469 51.31 -31.80 -31.94
N ALA A 470 50.57 -30.85 -31.37
CA ALA A 470 51.12 -29.70 -30.68
C ALA A 470 51.96 -30.11 -29.45
N MET A 471 51.44 -31.05 -28.63
CA MET A 471 52.19 -31.61 -27.51
C MET A 471 53.44 -32.36 -27.99
N ALA A 472 53.35 -33.12 -29.08
CA ALA A 472 54.47 -33.86 -29.63
C ALA A 472 55.63 -32.94 -30.01
N PHE A 473 55.37 -31.87 -30.77
CA PHE A 473 56.41 -30.91 -31.14
C PHE A 473 56.87 -30.04 -29.96
N GLY A 474 55.93 -29.57 -29.14
CA GLY A 474 56.22 -28.70 -28.00
C GLY A 474 57.08 -29.39 -26.94
N LEU A 475 56.70 -30.59 -26.50
CA LEU A 475 57.45 -31.37 -25.52
C LEU A 475 58.81 -31.83 -26.07
N THR A 476 58.90 -32.14 -27.36
CA THR A 476 60.17 -32.49 -28.00
C THR A 476 61.12 -31.29 -28.03
N ALA A 477 60.65 -30.12 -28.46
CA ALA A 477 61.46 -28.90 -28.48
C ALA A 477 61.88 -28.49 -27.06
N ALA A 478 60.95 -28.51 -26.09
CA ALA A 478 61.24 -28.20 -24.70
C ALA A 478 62.27 -29.17 -24.09
N SER A 479 62.16 -30.47 -24.38
CA SER A 479 63.11 -31.48 -23.90
C SER A 479 64.51 -31.26 -24.47
N ILE A 480 64.62 -30.93 -25.76
CA ILE A 480 65.93 -30.65 -26.39
C ILE A 480 66.55 -29.39 -25.82
N LEU A 481 65.78 -28.30 -25.69
CA LEU A 481 66.27 -27.05 -25.12
C LEU A 481 66.64 -27.20 -23.64
N GLY A 482 65.90 -28.01 -22.88
CA GLY A 482 66.22 -28.34 -21.50
C GLY A 482 67.53 -29.12 -21.40
N LEU A 483 67.69 -30.18 -22.20
CA LEU A 483 68.91 -30.98 -22.24
C LEU A 483 70.13 -30.17 -22.70
N GLU A 484 69.99 -29.27 -23.67
CA GLU A 484 71.10 -28.44 -24.15
C GLU A 484 71.47 -27.33 -23.15
N GLN A 485 70.52 -26.82 -22.37
CA GLN A 485 70.83 -25.88 -21.27
C GLN A 485 71.50 -26.54 -20.07
N LEU A 486 71.33 -27.86 -19.90
CA LEU A 486 71.97 -28.65 -18.85
C LEU A 486 73.36 -29.19 -19.26
N ASP A 487 73.76 -29.08 -20.54
CA ASP A 487 75.06 -29.55 -21.05
C ASP A 487 76.05 -28.37 -21.22
N ASP A 488 76.89 -28.13 -20.22
CA ASP A 488 77.89 -27.03 -20.19
C ASP A 488 79.14 -27.25 -21.07
N ARG A 489 79.15 -28.25 -21.97
CA ARG A 489 80.34 -28.58 -22.79
C ARG A 489 80.56 -27.59 -23.93
N VAL A 490 81.72 -26.91 -23.95
CA VAL A 490 82.14 -26.04 -25.06
C VAL A 490 82.71 -26.89 -26.21
N ARG A 491 82.05 -26.89 -27.37
CA ARG A 491 82.35 -27.85 -28.46
C ARG A 491 82.77 -27.23 -29.79
N GLN A 492 82.58 -25.93 -29.99
CA GLN A 492 82.94 -25.24 -31.24
C GLN A 492 84.22 -24.42 -31.04
N ALA A 493 85.16 -24.55 -31.97
CA ALA A 493 86.43 -23.80 -32.01
C ALA A 493 86.21 -22.29 -31.89
N ARG A 494 85.18 -21.79 -32.57
CA ARG A 494 84.81 -20.38 -32.60
C ARG A 494 84.33 -19.87 -31.23
N VAL A 495 83.56 -20.67 -30.50
CA VAL A 495 83.07 -20.33 -29.16
C VAL A 495 84.23 -20.29 -28.17
N VAL A 496 85.18 -21.23 -28.28
CA VAL A 496 86.43 -21.19 -27.48
C VAL A 496 87.25 -19.94 -27.81
N SER A 497 87.41 -19.57 -29.09
CA SER A 497 88.18 -18.37 -29.44
C SER A 497 87.51 -17.07 -28.99
N GLU A 498 86.17 -16.99 -29.05
CA GLU A 498 85.40 -15.81 -28.64
C GLU A 498 85.35 -15.66 -27.11
N GLU A 499 85.23 -16.75 -26.33
CA GLU A 499 85.23 -16.69 -24.85
C GLU A 499 86.63 -16.52 -24.25
N THR A 500 87.67 -17.08 -24.87
CA THR A 500 89.05 -17.01 -24.35
C THR A 500 89.90 -15.88 -24.95
N GLY A 501 89.45 -15.27 -26.05
CA GLY A 501 90.18 -14.22 -26.78
C GLY A 501 91.41 -14.71 -27.55
N LEU A 502 91.64 -16.03 -27.63
CA LEU A 502 92.83 -16.63 -28.25
C LEU A 502 92.48 -17.31 -29.58
N PRO A 503 93.35 -17.22 -30.62
CA PRO A 503 93.13 -17.90 -31.89
C PRO A 503 93.24 -19.42 -31.71
N VAL A 504 92.22 -20.15 -32.15
CA VAL A 504 92.23 -21.63 -32.08
C VAL A 504 93.07 -22.18 -33.24
N LEU A 505 94.20 -22.82 -32.88
CA LEU A 505 95.21 -23.29 -33.83
C LEU A 505 94.84 -24.62 -34.50
N THR A 506 94.12 -25.50 -33.80
CA THR A 506 93.68 -26.78 -34.35
C THR A 506 92.43 -27.28 -33.63
N THR A 507 91.64 -28.09 -34.31
CA THR A 507 90.51 -28.81 -33.72
C THR A 507 90.72 -30.29 -33.92
N ILE A 508 90.55 -31.08 -32.86
CA ILE A 508 90.66 -32.54 -32.94
C ILE A 508 89.23 -33.08 -33.08
N PRO A 509 88.84 -33.60 -34.25
CA PRO A 509 87.50 -34.14 -34.43
C PRO A 509 87.33 -35.39 -33.57
N GLN A 510 86.28 -35.41 -32.76
CA GLN A 510 85.92 -36.58 -31.96
C GLN A 510 85.13 -37.56 -32.85
N SER A 511 85.85 -38.44 -33.56
CA SER A 511 85.24 -39.53 -34.34
C SER A 511 85.27 -40.83 -33.55
N ALA A 512 84.12 -41.53 -33.48
CA ALA A 512 84.03 -42.89 -32.96
C ALA A 512 84.36 -43.96 -34.03
N VAL A 513 84.58 -43.57 -35.28
CA VAL A 513 84.84 -44.48 -36.41
C VAL A 513 85.90 -43.86 -37.33
N HIS A 514 87.13 -44.35 -37.24
CA HIS A 514 88.32 -44.04 -38.05
C HIS A 514 89.05 -42.72 -37.75
N GLY A 515 90.28 -42.87 -37.25
CA GLY A 515 91.35 -41.91 -37.46
C GLY A 515 91.72 -41.90 -38.94
N ARG A 516 91.37 -40.81 -39.64
CA ARG A 516 92.10 -40.35 -40.82
C ARG A 516 92.11 -38.84 -40.82
N VAL A 517 93.28 -38.33 -40.51
CA VAL A 517 93.70 -36.95 -40.77
C VAL A 517 93.60 -36.74 -42.29
N LEU A 518 92.83 -35.73 -42.72
CA LEU A 518 93.02 -35.12 -44.02
C LEU A 518 93.69 -33.77 -43.79
N THR A 519 95.01 -33.77 -43.93
CA THR A 519 95.81 -32.60 -44.23
C THR A 519 95.74 -32.32 -45.72
N SER A 520 95.14 -31.21 -46.11
CA SER A 520 95.64 -30.26 -47.12
C SER A 520 94.83 -28.99 -47.03
#